data_AF-A0A4Y9QCZ6-F1
#
_entry.id   AF-A0A4Y9QCZ6-F1
#
_cell.length_a   1.000
_cell.length_b   1.000
_cell.length_c   1.000
_cell.angle_alpha   90.00
_cell.angle_beta   90.00
_cell.angle_gamma   90.00
#
_symmetry.space_group_name_H-M   'P 1'
#
loop_
_entity.id
_entity.type
_entity.pdbx_description
1 polymer ?
#
loop_
_entity_poly.entity_id
_entity_poly.type
_entity_poly.pdbx_seq_one_letter_code
_entity_poly.pdbx_strand_id
1 'polypeptide(L)' 'MRKHVENAHKKNVRVDTDRLLVSFMGGTNLEPTFSPDVEVRIDGSDHVTRRVSFQVSDPRSAITLLGARANAPGP' A
#
# COMPACT_ATOMS: atom_id res chain seq x y z
N MET A 1 5.24 -0.91 -13.65
CA MET A 1 5.19 -2.33 -13.22
C MET A 1 3.91 -2.52 -12.42
N ARG A 2 3.05 -3.44 -12.84
CA ARG A 2 1.77 -3.73 -12.18
C ARG A 2 2.00 -4.49 -10.87
N LYS A 3 1.29 -4.15 -9.80
CA LYS A 3 1.32 -4.89 -8.52
C LYS A 3 -0.01 -5.61 -8.28
N HIS A 4 0.06 -6.86 -7.82
CA HIS A 4 -1.11 -7.65 -7.43
C HIS A 4 -1.27 -7.62 -5.91
N VAL A 5 -2.47 -7.34 -5.43
CA VAL A 5 -2.81 -7.32 -4.00
C VAL A 5 -4.03 -8.21 -3.76
N GLU A 6 -3.90 -9.17 -2.85
CA GLU A 6 -4.98 -10.11 -2.51
C GLU A 6 -5.79 -9.63 -1.29
N ASN A 7 -7.12 -9.64 -1.43
CA ASN A 7 -8.05 -9.24 -0.37
C ASN A 7 -8.48 -10.45 0.48
N ALA A 8 -7.60 -10.93 1.36
CA ALA A 8 -7.97 -11.99 2.29
C ALA A 8 -9.13 -11.52 3.19
N HIS A 9 -10.27 -12.22 3.11
CA HIS A 9 -11.49 -12.00 3.89
C HIS A 9 -12.19 -10.64 3.74
N LYS A 10 -12.10 -9.97 2.57
CA LYS A 10 -12.88 -8.76 2.21
C LYS A 10 -12.74 -7.54 3.14
N LYS A 11 -11.81 -7.54 4.09
CA LYS A 11 -11.72 -6.49 5.14
C LYS A 11 -10.37 -5.78 5.21
N ASN A 12 -9.38 -6.24 4.47
CA ASN A 12 -8.01 -5.78 4.65
C ASN A 12 -7.56 -4.81 3.57
N VAL A 13 -8.31 -4.62 2.48
CA VAL A 13 -7.93 -3.69 1.41
C VAL A 13 -9.15 -2.89 0.95
N ARG A 14 -9.03 -1.57 0.90
CA ARG A 14 -10.05 -0.66 0.35
C ARG A 14 -9.37 0.35 -0.58
N VAL A 15 -9.98 0.61 -1.72
CA VAL A 15 -9.60 1.72 -2.61
C VAL A 15 -10.55 2.89 -2.38
N ASP A 16 -10.00 4.08 -2.23
CA ASP A 16 -10.74 5.34 -2.11
C ASP A 16 -10.11 6.37 -3.04
N THR A 17 -10.78 6.66 -4.17
CA THR A 17 -10.32 7.55 -5.25
C THR A 17 -8.87 7.30 -5.70
N ASP A 18 -7.86 7.90 -5.05
CA ASP A 18 -6.43 7.80 -5.35
C ASP A 18 -5.62 7.04 -4.26
N ARG A 19 -6.29 6.51 -3.24
CA ARG A 19 -5.71 5.95 -2.02
C ARG A 19 -6.03 4.47 -1.85
N LEU A 20 -5.01 3.68 -1.55
CA LEU A 20 -5.13 2.28 -1.14
C LEU A 20 -5.00 2.16 0.37
N LEU A 21 -6.06 1.76 1.07
CA LEU A 21 -6.03 1.47 2.51
C LEU A 21 -5.79 -0.03 2.73
N VAL A 22 -4.80 -0.37 3.56
CA VAL A 22 -4.44 -1.75 3.93
C VAL A 22 -4.57 -1.95 5.44
N SER A 23 -5.33 -2.96 5.85
CA SER A 23 -5.62 -3.39 7.23
C SER A 23 -6.11 -2.25 8.15
N PHE A 24 -7.35 -1.81 7.95
CA PHE A 24 -7.91 -0.61 8.58
C PHE A 24 -8.49 -0.83 10.01
N MET A 25 -8.32 -1.99 10.65
CA MET A 25 -9.04 -2.32 11.90
C MET A 25 -8.62 -1.53 13.16
N GLY A 26 -7.81 -0.47 13.06
CA GLY A 26 -7.44 0.36 14.21
C GLY A 26 -6.95 1.77 13.84
N GLY A 27 -7.22 2.24 12.62
CA GLY A 27 -6.80 3.55 12.12
C GLY A 27 -5.65 3.49 11.09
N THR A 28 -4.99 4.60 10.88
CA THR A 28 -3.85 4.73 9.96
C THR A 28 -2.82 5.65 10.60
N ASN A 29 -1.56 5.24 10.62
CA ASN A 29 -0.45 6.05 11.12
C ASN A 29 0.72 6.16 10.14
N LEU A 30 0.61 5.57 8.95
CA LEU A 30 1.56 5.73 7.87
C LEU A 30 0.83 5.92 6.52
N GLU A 31 1.26 6.92 5.75
CA GLU A 31 0.75 7.21 4.40
C GLU A 31 1.88 7.60 3.43
N PRO A 32 2.62 6.63 2.86
CA PRO A 32 3.57 6.91 1.80
C PRO A 32 2.87 7.18 0.46
N THR A 33 3.48 8.08 -0.31
CA THR A 33 3.03 8.47 -1.66
C THR A 33 3.92 7.83 -2.71
N PHE A 34 3.31 7.29 -3.76
CA PHE A 34 4.02 6.81 -4.93
C PHE A 34 4.38 7.99 -5.85
N SER A 35 5.55 7.91 -6.47
CA SER A 35 5.98 8.84 -7.52
C SER A 35 6.84 8.06 -8.53
N PRO A 36 6.35 7.76 -9.74
CA PRO A 36 5.02 8.12 -10.29
C PRO A 36 3.87 7.31 -9.66
N ASP A 37 2.62 7.65 -10.03
CA ASP A 37 1.43 6.86 -9.69
C ASP A 37 1.58 5.40 -10.14
N VAL A 38 0.98 4.48 -9.38
CA VAL A 38 1.16 3.03 -9.58
C VAL A 38 -0.17 2.37 -9.92
N GLU A 39 -0.16 1.50 -10.94
CA GLU A 39 -1.25 0.59 -11.23
C GLU A 39 -1.22 -0.64 -10.32
N VAL A 40 -2.32 -0.86 -9.62
CA VAL A 40 -2.57 -2.00 -8.72
C VAL A 40 -3.80 -2.76 -9.20
N ARG A 41 -3.70 -4.09 -9.21
CA ARG A 41 -4.84 -4.98 -9.44
C ARG A 41 -5.34 -5.54 -8.11
N ILE A 42 -6.63 -5.35 -7.85
CA ILE A 42 -7.34 -5.76 -6.63
C ILE A 42 -8.63 -6.46 -7.06
N ASP A 43 -8.85 -7.69 -6.59
CA ASP A 43 -10.06 -8.47 -6.88
C ASP A 43 -10.41 -8.51 -8.39
N GLY A 44 -9.38 -8.59 -9.24
CA GLY A 44 -9.50 -8.64 -10.71
C GLY A 44 -9.69 -7.29 -11.40
N SER A 45 -9.85 -6.19 -10.66
CA SER A 45 -10.02 -4.84 -11.19
C SER A 45 -8.73 -4.02 -11.08
N ASP A 46 -8.52 -3.13 -12.04
CA ASP A 46 -7.32 -2.29 -12.13
C ASP A 46 -7.59 -0.90 -11.58
N HIS A 47 -6.68 -0.42 -10.74
CA HIS A 47 -6.78 0.85 -10.06
C HIS A 47 -5.47 1.62 -10.19
N VAL A 48 -5.56 2.92 -10.44
CA VAL A 48 -4.42 3.83 -10.32
C VAL A 48 -4.39 4.36 -8.90
N THR A 49 -3.26 4.20 -8.22
CA THR A 49 -3.08 4.60 -6.83
C THR A 49 -1.89 5.53 -6.69
N ARG A 50 -2.11 6.64 -5.99
CA ARG A 50 -1.09 7.62 -5.65
C ARG A 50 -0.56 7.43 -4.23
N ARG A 51 -1.38 6.88 -3.31
CA ARG A 51 -1.00 6.73 -1.89
C ARG A 51 -1.40 5.38 -1.34
N VAL A 52 -0.60 4.83 -0.45
CA VAL A 52 -0.98 3.67 0.36
C VAL A 52 -1.03 4.07 1.82
N SER A 53 -1.98 3.52 2.56
CA SER A 53 -2.25 3.89 3.94
C SER A 53 -2.47 2.64 4.77
N PHE A 54 -1.72 2.52 5.85
CA PHE A 54 -1.79 1.33 6.69
C PHE A 54 -1.41 1.66 8.13
N GLN A 55 -1.80 0.77 9.03
CA GLN A 55 -1.42 0.82 10.43
C GLN A 55 -0.18 -0.05 10.67
N VAL A 56 0.78 0.48 11.39
CA VAL A 56 1.93 -0.25 11.93
C VAL A 56 2.10 0.03 13.40
N SER A 57 2.66 -0.91 14.15
CA SER A 57 3.01 -0.70 15.56
C SER A 57 4.15 0.30 15.75
N ASP A 58 5.12 0.32 14.82
CA ASP A 58 6.26 1.23 14.83
C ASP A 58 6.46 1.90 13.44
N PRO A 59 5.99 3.14 13.27
CA PRO A 59 6.14 3.90 12.03
C PRO A 59 7.59 4.13 11.60
N ARG A 60 8.52 4.31 12.54
CA ARG A 60 9.92 4.64 12.20
C ARG A 60 10.61 3.43 11.58
N SER A 61 10.49 2.28 12.23
CA SER A 61 11.04 1.03 11.72
C SER A 61 10.42 0.66 10.36
N ALA A 62 9.12 0.90 10.18
CA ALA A 62 8.45 0.68 8.90
C ALA A 62 9.04 1.56 7.78
N ILE A 63 9.28 2.86 8.04
CA ILE A 63 9.90 3.77 7.06
C ILE A 63 11.31 3.30 6.68
N THR A 64 12.13 2.91 7.67
CA THR A 64 13.48 2.40 7.42
C THR A 64 13.45 1.15 6.54
N LEU A 65 12.55 0.20 6.83
CA LEU A 65 12.38 -1.01 6.03
C LEU A 65 11.90 -0.71 4.60
N LEU A 66 10.91 0.18 4.45
CA LEU A 66 10.42 0.60 3.13
C LEU A 66 11.53 1.27 2.31
N GLY A 67 12.30 2.17 2.91
CA GLY A 67 13.42 2.84 2.25
C GLY A 67 14.52 1.85 1.83
N ALA A 68 14.87 0.88 2.69
CA ALA A 68 15.82 -0.16 2.34
C ALA A 68 15.34 -1.02 1.16
N ARG A 69 14.04 -1.35 1.11
CA ARG A 69 13.44 -2.15 0.03
C ARG A 69 13.26 -1.37 -1.27
N ALA A 70 12.95 -0.08 -1.20
CA ALA A 70 12.83 0.78 -2.38
C ALA A 70 14.17 0.98 -3.09
N ASN A 71 15.28 0.93 -2.35
CA ASN A 71 16.64 1.09 -2.89
C ASN A 71 17.33 -0.24 -3.23
N ALA A 72 16.73 -1.38 -2.88
CA ALA A 72 17.26 -2.68 -3.28
C ALA A 72 16.94 -2.93 -4.77
N PRO A 73 17.84 -3.59 -5.53
CA PRO A 73 17.47 -4.13 -6.83
C PRO A 73 16.23 -5.01 -6.63
N GLY A 74 15.16 -4.72 -7.37
CA GLY A 74 13.96 -5.56 -7.33
C GLY A 74 14.30 -7.00 -7.70
N PRO A 75 13.57 -7.99 -7.16
CA PRO A 75 13.65 -9.36 -7.65
C PRO A 75 13.25 -9.46 -9.13
#